data_AF-A0A7W2TWU1-F1
#
_entry.id   AF-A0A7W2TWU1-F1
#
_cell.length_a   1.000
_cell.length_b   1.000
_cell.length_c   1.000
_cell.angle_alpha   90.00
_cell.angle_beta   90.00
_cell.angle_gamma   90.00
#
_symmetry.space_group_name_H-M   'P 1'
#
loop_
_entity.id
_entity.type
_entity.pdbx_description
1 polymer ?
#
loop_
_entity_poly.entity_id
_entity_poly.type
_entity_poly.pdbx_seq_one_letter_code
_entity_poly.pdbx_strand_id
1 'polypeptide(L)'
;MEDENSPALRVGVDFRGTQNATQPVLEHIRPGKKRAPLLRYIRINLPQTTRLLLVAVIAVIGAASAAVALSDHEPFLFATPLLWGICGAAMVFVTVGLMSSARIWTWGLIIALSSLLVYIGGLLGNAPYVWNGASVASAAIWNLTLFASIAYIVLFWALRYGMIVAAPDKQNFLD
;
A
#
# COMPACT_ATOMS: atom_id res chain seq x y z
N MET A 1 24.41 -6.01 31.72
CA MET A 1 23.66 -7.28 31.61
C MET A 1 22.25 -6.99 31.07
N GLU A 2 22.13 -6.40 29.88
CA GLU A 2 20.83 -6.07 29.25
C GLU A 2 20.45 -7.06 28.14
N ASP A 3 21.38 -7.93 27.73
CA ASP A 3 21.24 -8.82 26.56
C ASP A 3 20.37 -10.06 26.79
N GLU A 4 20.12 -10.49 28.02
CA GLU A 4 19.32 -11.71 28.30
C GLU A 4 17.82 -11.52 28.07
N ASN A 5 17.34 -10.27 28.01
CA ASN A 5 15.93 -9.96 27.79
C ASN A 5 15.60 -9.62 26.33
N SER A 6 16.54 -9.80 25.39
CA SER A 6 16.28 -9.56 23.97
C SER A 6 15.17 -10.49 23.45
N PRO A 7 14.07 -9.95 22.90
CA PRO A 7 12.97 -10.75 22.34
C PRO A 7 13.43 -11.73 21.25
N ALA A 8 14.48 -11.39 20.51
CA ALA A 8 15.04 -12.23 19.45
C ALA A 8 15.69 -13.52 20.00
N LEU A 9 16.40 -13.44 21.14
CA LEU A 9 17.03 -14.59 21.78
C LEU A 9 15.98 -15.54 22.38
N ARG A 10 14.86 -15.01 22.87
CA ARG A 10 13.75 -15.81 23.40
C ARG A 10 13.02 -16.63 22.33
N VAL A 11 13.11 -16.24 21.06
CA VAL A 11 12.56 -17.00 19.92
C VAL A 11 13.61 -17.93 19.29
N GLY A 12 14.76 -18.13 19.94
CA GLY A 12 15.79 -19.07 19.50
C GLY A 12 16.62 -18.59 18.31
N VAL A 13 16.58 -17.29 18.01
CA VAL A 13 17.38 -16.69 16.93
C VAL A 13 18.59 -16.01 17.55
N ASP A 14 19.74 -16.70 17.51
CA ASP A 14 21.01 -16.11 17.91
C ASP A 14 21.68 -15.45 16.70
N PHE A 15 21.72 -14.12 16.72
CA PHE A 15 22.40 -13.36 15.67
C PHE A 15 23.91 -13.24 15.94
N ARG A 16 24.39 -13.51 17.18
CA ARG A 16 25.76 -13.25 17.63
C ARG A 16 26.79 -13.86 16.67
N GLY A 17 27.78 -13.07 16.26
CA GLY A 17 28.84 -13.53 15.35
C GLY A 17 28.49 -13.53 13.86
N THR A 18 27.24 -13.26 13.47
CA THR A 18 26.88 -12.98 12.07
C THR A 18 27.05 -11.49 11.76
N GLN A 19 27.22 -11.12 10.48
CA GLN A 19 27.24 -9.70 10.07
C GLN A 19 26.00 -8.92 10.53
N ASN A 20 24.89 -9.62 10.83
CA ASN A 20 23.67 -9.03 11.38
C ASN A 20 23.71 -8.75 12.90
N ALA A 21 24.67 -9.28 13.67
CA ALA A 21 24.81 -8.97 15.10
C ALA A 21 25.92 -8.00 15.46
N THR A 22 26.95 -7.88 14.62
CA THR A 22 28.01 -6.89 14.85
C THR A 22 27.67 -5.51 14.31
N GLN A 23 26.61 -5.40 13.51
CA GLN A 23 26.06 -4.12 13.09
C GLN A 23 24.89 -3.73 14.00
N PRO A 24 24.82 -2.46 14.45
CA PRO A 24 23.67 -1.98 15.21
C PRO A 24 22.38 -2.31 14.43
N VAL A 25 21.31 -2.69 15.13
CA VAL A 25 19.98 -3.12 14.62
C VAL A 25 19.39 -2.20 13.51
N LEU A 26 19.97 -1.01 13.35
CA LEU A 26 19.77 -0.02 12.30
C LEU A 26 20.30 -0.40 10.89
N GLU A 27 21.09 -1.47 10.72
CA GLU A 27 21.91 -1.71 9.51
C GLU A 27 21.59 -2.97 8.69
N HIS A 28 20.44 -3.61 8.87
CA HIS A 28 20.10 -4.71 7.96
C HIS A 28 19.77 -4.20 6.54
N ILE A 29 20.52 -4.69 5.54
CA ILE A 29 20.38 -4.44 4.10
C ILE A 29 20.08 -5.79 3.44
N ARG A 30 19.03 -5.86 2.59
CA ARG A 30 18.77 -7.10 1.83
C ARG A 30 19.98 -7.43 0.94
N PRO A 31 20.43 -8.70 0.89
CA PRO A 31 21.58 -9.09 0.07
C PRO A 31 21.38 -8.64 -1.40
N GLY A 32 22.37 -7.95 -1.95
CA GLY A 32 22.37 -7.47 -3.34
C GLY A 32 21.80 -6.07 -3.59
N LYS A 33 21.47 -5.27 -2.56
CA LYS A 33 20.98 -3.88 -2.74
C LYS A 33 21.87 -2.85 -2.03
N LYS A 34 22.08 -1.69 -2.66
CA LYS A 34 22.74 -0.51 -2.04
C LYS A 34 21.66 0.42 -1.42
N ARG A 35 21.89 0.94 -0.20
CA ARG A 35 20.96 1.89 0.47
C ARG A 35 21.01 3.29 -0.18
N ALA A 36 19.85 3.96 -0.24
CA ALA A 36 19.76 5.37 -0.63
C ALA A 36 19.92 6.29 0.61
N PRO A 37 20.61 7.44 0.49
CA PRO A 37 21.14 8.21 1.63
C PRO A 37 20.14 9.03 2.45
N LEU A 38 18.95 9.36 1.93
CA LEU A 38 18.12 10.46 2.45
C LEU A 38 17.19 10.14 3.64
N LEU A 39 16.85 8.87 3.92
CA LEU A 39 15.85 8.50 4.96
C LEU A 39 16.31 7.33 5.85
N ARG A 40 17.60 7.33 6.22
CA ARG A 40 18.32 6.26 6.95
C ARG A 40 17.73 5.86 8.32
N TYR A 41 16.90 6.70 8.93
CA TYR A 41 16.50 6.58 10.35
C TYR A 41 15.00 6.31 10.59
N ILE A 42 14.14 6.44 9.59
CA ILE A 42 12.70 6.21 9.76
C ILE A 42 12.40 4.79 9.27
N ARG A 43 12.22 3.87 10.23
CA ARG A 43 11.86 2.48 9.96
C ARG A 43 10.66 2.06 10.80
N ILE A 44 9.56 1.73 10.14
CA ILE A 44 8.35 1.20 10.79
C ILE A 44 8.37 -0.32 10.64
N ASN A 45 8.66 -1.01 11.75
CA ASN A 45 8.80 -2.46 11.81
C ASN A 45 7.52 -3.14 12.33
N LEU A 46 6.36 -2.76 11.78
CA LEU A 46 5.07 -3.37 12.12
C LEU A 46 4.54 -4.17 10.91
N PRO A 47 5.09 -5.37 10.62
CA PRO A 47 4.75 -6.16 9.44
C PRO A 47 3.27 -6.50 9.31
N GLN A 48 2.57 -6.81 10.40
CA GLN A 48 1.15 -7.18 10.32
C GLN A 48 0.28 -5.95 10.11
N THR A 49 0.53 -4.91 10.91
CA THR A 49 -0.17 -3.62 10.79
C THR A 49 0.04 -2.98 9.41
N THR A 50 1.26 -2.99 8.87
CA THR A 50 1.56 -2.44 7.54
C THR A 50 0.87 -3.24 6.43
N ARG A 51 0.78 -4.57 6.58
CA ARG A 51 0.00 -5.41 5.66
C ARG A 51 -1.47 -5.02 5.68
N LEU A 52 -2.06 -4.86 6.88
CA LEU A 52 -3.46 -4.47 7.01
C LEU A 52 -3.69 -3.07 6.43
N LEU A 53 -2.76 -2.13 6.64
CA LEU A 53 -2.81 -0.80 6.04
C LEU A 53 -2.79 -0.86 4.51
N LEU A 54 -1.89 -1.64 3.90
CA LEU A 54 -1.83 -1.79 2.45
C LEU A 54 -3.12 -2.38 1.89
N VAL A 55 -3.69 -3.39 2.56
CA VAL A 55 -4.99 -3.99 2.19
C VAL A 55 -6.12 -2.98 2.33
N ALA A 56 -6.16 -2.22 3.43
CA ALA A 56 -7.18 -1.22 3.69
C ALA A 56 -7.17 -0.11 2.64
N VAL A 57 -6.00 0.38 2.23
CA VAL A 57 -5.90 1.40 1.17
C VAL A 57 -6.44 0.87 -0.16
N ILE A 58 -6.13 -0.36 -0.56
CA ILE A 58 -6.71 -0.96 -1.78
C ILE A 58 -8.23 -1.13 -1.65
N ALA A 59 -8.72 -1.51 -0.47
CA ALA A 59 -10.16 -1.60 -0.21
C ALA A 59 -10.84 -0.23 -0.41
N VAL A 60 -10.22 0.86 0.06
CA VAL A 60 -10.71 2.23 -0.16
C VAL A 60 -10.72 2.59 -1.64
N ILE A 61 -9.67 2.25 -2.42
CA ILE A 61 -9.64 2.48 -3.87
C ILE A 61 -10.79 1.75 -4.56
N GLY A 62 -11.01 0.48 -4.23
CA GLY A 62 -12.09 -0.33 -4.80
C GLY A 62 -13.48 0.21 -4.45
N ALA A 63 -13.70 0.53 -3.18
CA ALA A 63 -14.98 1.09 -2.70
C ALA A 63 -15.28 2.45 -3.34
N ALA A 64 -14.28 3.34 -3.43
CA ALA A 64 -14.43 4.63 -4.09
C ALA A 64 -14.73 4.46 -5.59
N SER A 65 -14.05 3.53 -6.26
CA SER A 65 -14.28 3.24 -7.68
C SER A 65 -15.69 2.70 -7.94
N ALA A 66 -16.19 1.81 -7.07
CA ALA A 66 -17.57 1.33 -7.13
C ALA A 66 -18.58 2.46 -6.90
N ALA A 67 -18.34 3.32 -5.91
CA ALA A 67 -19.21 4.45 -5.61
C ALA A 67 -19.27 5.46 -6.77
N VAL A 68 -18.15 5.74 -7.46
CA VAL A 68 -18.15 6.57 -8.67
C VAL A 68 -18.93 5.89 -9.79
N ALA A 69 -18.72 4.59 -10.02
CA ALA A 69 -19.43 3.83 -11.06
C ALA A 69 -20.96 3.80 -10.84
N LEU A 70 -21.40 3.88 -9.58
CA LEU A 70 -22.81 3.95 -9.20
C LEU A 70 -23.39 5.37 -9.18
N SER A 71 -22.58 6.41 -9.36
CA SER A 71 -23.00 7.80 -9.11
C SER A 71 -23.78 8.47 -10.25
N ASP A 72 -24.23 7.71 -11.26
CA ASP A 72 -24.86 8.18 -12.51
C ASP A 72 -24.09 9.31 -13.25
N HIS A 73 -22.85 9.59 -12.83
CA HIS A 73 -22.01 10.66 -13.33
C HIS A 73 -20.75 10.05 -13.93
N GLU A 74 -20.81 9.74 -15.22
CA GLU A 74 -19.71 9.06 -15.90
C GLU A 74 -18.55 10.05 -16.17
N PRO A 75 -17.34 9.83 -15.63
CA PRO A 75 -16.24 10.79 -15.76
C PRO A 75 -15.74 10.99 -17.20
N PHE A 76 -15.84 9.96 -18.04
CA PHE A 76 -15.52 10.01 -19.48
C PHE A 76 -16.10 8.77 -20.15
N LEU A 77 -16.20 8.77 -21.47
CA LEU A 77 -16.77 7.64 -22.22
C LEU A 77 -16.06 6.33 -21.89
N PHE A 78 -16.80 5.31 -21.47
CA PHE A 78 -16.30 3.99 -21.05
C PHE A 78 -15.55 3.99 -19.70
N ALA A 79 -15.74 4.99 -18.85
CA ALA A 79 -15.16 5.00 -17.50
C ALA A 79 -15.80 3.92 -16.61
N THR A 80 -17.10 3.68 -16.74
CA THR A 80 -17.86 2.71 -15.93
C THR A 80 -17.27 1.29 -15.96
N PRO A 81 -17.02 0.65 -17.13
CA PRO A 81 -16.40 -0.67 -17.15
C PRO A 81 -14.98 -0.70 -16.56
N LEU A 82 -14.20 0.38 -16.71
CA LEU A 82 -12.86 0.49 -16.11
C LEU A 82 -12.93 0.55 -14.59
N LEU A 83 -13.86 1.34 -14.04
CA LEU A 83 -14.09 1.45 -12.59
C LEU A 83 -14.52 0.12 -11.98
N TRP A 84 -15.40 -0.64 -12.66
CA TRP A 84 -15.76 -1.99 -12.24
C TRP A 84 -14.59 -2.97 -12.31
N GLY A 85 -13.74 -2.86 -13.33
CA GLY A 85 -12.49 -3.63 -13.43
C GLY A 85 -11.56 -3.37 -12.24
N ILE A 86 -11.38 -2.11 -11.86
CA ILE A 86 -10.59 -1.71 -10.69
C ILE A 86 -11.22 -2.27 -9.40
N CYS A 87 -12.53 -2.12 -9.24
CA CYS A 87 -13.25 -2.66 -8.08
C CYS A 87 -13.10 -4.19 -7.97
N GLY A 88 -13.29 -4.93 -9.06
CA GLY A 88 -13.11 -6.38 -9.09
C GLY A 88 -11.69 -6.80 -8.74
N ALA A 89 -10.68 -6.15 -9.30
CA ALA A 89 -9.28 -6.41 -8.98
C ALA A 89 -8.96 -6.10 -7.50
N ALA A 90 -9.51 -5.01 -6.96
CA ALA A 90 -9.37 -4.64 -5.56
C ALA A 90 -10.01 -5.71 -4.64
N MET A 91 -11.20 -6.23 -4.97
CA MET A 91 -11.83 -7.31 -4.20
C MET A 91 -10.97 -8.58 -4.16
N VAL A 92 -10.41 -8.98 -5.31
CA VAL A 92 -9.49 -10.13 -5.37
C VAL A 92 -8.26 -9.87 -4.50
N PHE A 93 -7.64 -8.69 -4.63
CA PHE A 93 -6.48 -8.31 -3.84
C PHE A 93 -6.76 -8.34 -2.33
N VAL A 94 -7.89 -7.77 -1.89
CA VAL A 94 -8.29 -7.73 -0.47
C VAL A 94 -8.52 -9.15 0.04
N THR A 95 -9.25 -9.97 -0.71
CA THR A 95 -9.54 -11.36 -0.34
C THR A 95 -8.24 -12.16 -0.17
N VAL A 96 -7.34 -12.08 -1.16
CA VAL A 96 -6.03 -12.76 -1.09
C VAL A 96 -5.17 -12.15 0.03
N GLY A 97 -5.19 -10.83 0.22
CA GLY A 97 -4.43 -10.11 1.22
C GLY A 97 -4.86 -10.37 2.66
N LEU A 98 -6.12 -10.76 2.89
CA LEU A 98 -6.63 -11.17 4.19
C LEU A 98 -6.45 -12.67 4.44
N MET A 99 -6.68 -13.50 3.42
CA MET A 99 -6.72 -14.97 3.58
C MET A 99 -5.37 -15.67 3.37
N SER A 100 -4.41 -15.05 2.69
CA SER A 100 -3.16 -15.71 2.30
C SER A 100 -1.92 -14.97 2.78
N SER A 101 -0.83 -15.68 3.02
CA SER A 101 0.48 -15.05 3.31
C SER A 101 1.29 -14.73 2.05
N ALA A 102 0.62 -14.51 0.91
CA ALA A 102 1.28 -14.22 -0.35
C ALA A 102 1.81 -12.77 -0.41
N ARG A 103 2.96 -12.57 -1.06
CA ARG A 103 3.53 -11.24 -1.29
C ARG A 103 2.90 -10.59 -2.52
N ILE A 104 1.74 -9.99 -2.35
CA ILE A 104 0.93 -9.45 -3.46
C ILE A 104 1.13 -7.95 -3.75
N TRP A 105 2.03 -7.26 -3.03
CA TRP A 105 2.12 -5.78 -3.03
C TRP A 105 2.26 -5.12 -4.41
N THR A 106 2.92 -5.77 -5.36
CA THR A 106 3.05 -5.29 -6.74
C THR A 106 1.71 -5.24 -7.47
N TRP A 107 0.80 -6.19 -7.20
CA TRP A 107 -0.54 -6.18 -7.77
C TRP A 107 -1.37 -4.99 -7.28
N GLY A 108 -1.23 -4.63 -6.01
CA GLY A 108 -1.86 -3.43 -5.47
C GLY A 108 -1.33 -2.15 -6.13
N LEU A 109 -0.05 -2.13 -6.53
CA LEU A 109 0.50 -0.99 -7.29
C LEU A 109 -0.17 -0.87 -8.66
N ILE A 110 -0.38 -1.99 -9.35
CA ILE A 110 -1.07 -2.00 -10.65
C ILE A 110 -2.48 -1.44 -10.49
N ILE A 111 -3.23 -1.89 -9.47
CA ILE A 111 -4.58 -1.38 -9.17
C ILE A 111 -4.57 0.12 -8.90
N ALA A 112 -3.65 0.59 -8.05
CA ALA A 112 -3.52 2.02 -7.73
C ALA A 112 -3.15 2.87 -8.96
N LEU A 113 -2.24 2.38 -9.81
CA LEU A 113 -1.88 3.06 -11.05
C LEU A 113 -3.05 3.09 -12.05
N SER A 114 -3.80 2.00 -12.18
CA SER A 114 -5.00 1.97 -13.02
C SER A 114 -6.05 2.96 -12.53
N SER A 115 -6.30 3.04 -11.21
CA SER A 115 -7.21 4.02 -10.63
C SER A 115 -6.73 5.46 -10.84
N LEU A 116 -5.43 5.71 -10.68
CA LEU A 116 -4.83 7.02 -10.96
C LEU A 116 -4.98 7.42 -12.44
N LEU A 117 -4.80 6.48 -13.38
CA LEU A 117 -5.02 6.73 -14.80
C LEU A 117 -6.47 7.07 -15.11
N VAL A 118 -7.44 6.37 -14.50
CA VAL A 118 -8.86 6.71 -14.61
C VAL A 118 -9.13 8.11 -14.05
N TYR A 119 -8.52 8.46 -12.91
CA TYR A 119 -8.63 9.81 -12.36
C TYR A 119 -8.13 10.88 -13.34
N ILE A 120 -6.94 10.66 -13.93
CA ILE A 120 -6.36 11.57 -14.93
C ILE A 120 -7.25 11.65 -16.18
N GLY A 121 -7.80 10.53 -16.63
CA GLY A 121 -8.76 10.51 -17.74
C GLY A 121 -10.00 11.34 -17.45
N GLY A 122 -10.52 11.30 -16.21
CA GLY A 122 -11.64 12.12 -15.80
C GLY A 122 -11.34 13.62 -15.73
N LEU A 123 -10.09 14.03 -15.50
CA LEU A 123 -9.68 15.45 -15.60
C LEU A 123 -9.89 16.02 -17.00
N LEU A 124 -9.74 15.19 -18.04
CA LEU A 124 -9.94 15.57 -19.44
C LEU A 124 -11.41 15.40 -19.89
N GLY A 125 -12.23 14.74 -19.08
CA GLY A 125 -13.64 14.48 -19.35
C GLY A 125 -14.57 15.34 -18.50
N ASN A 126 -15.63 14.70 -18.01
CA ASN A 126 -16.65 15.27 -17.14
C ASN A 126 -16.60 14.62 -15.75
N ALA A 127 -15.42 14.61 -15.11
CA ALA A 127 -15.30 14.10 -13.75
C ALA A 127 -16.22 14.85 -12.77
N PRO A 128 -16.74 14.19 -11.72
CA PRO A 128 -17.67 14.80 -10.79
C PRO A 128 -16.97 15.88 -9.93
N TYR A 129 -17.21 17.14 -10.25
CA TYR A 129 -16.76 18.31 -9.52
C TYR A 129 -17.95 19.12 -9.02
N VAL A 130 -17.79 19.83 -7.91
CA VAL A 130 -18.88 20.68 -7.40
C VAL A 130 -19.24 21.77 -8.43
N TRP A 131 -18.27 22.27 -9.20
CA TRP A 131 -18.50 23.29 -10.21
C TRP A 131 -19.18 22.80 -11.51
N ASN A 132 -19.24 21.49 -11.77
CA ASN A 132 -19.94 20.94 -12.96
C ASN A 132 -21.24 20.23 -12.58
N GLY A 133 -21.81 20.58 -11.41
CA GLY A 133 -23.12 20.14 -10.97
C GLY A 133 -23.13 18.83 -10.19
N ALA A 134 -21.96 18.25 -9.88
CA ALA A 134 -21.88 17.07 -9.04
C ALA A 134 -22.09 17.43 -7.56
N SER A 135 -22.64 16.50 -6.78
CA SER A 135 -22.77 16.66 -5.33
C SER A 135 -21.40 16.76 -4.64
N VAL A 136 -21.36 17.40 -3.47
CA VAL A 136 -20.13 17.43 -2.63
C VAL A 136 -19.65 16.01 -2.31
N ALA A 137 -20.58 15.08 -2.08
CA ALA A 137 -20.24 13.69 -1.78
C ALA A 137 -19.57 12.99 -2.98
N SER A 138 -20.12 13.11 -4.18
CA SER A 138 -19.52 12.49 -5.38
C SER A 138 -18.16 13.10 -5.73
N ALA A 139 -17.99 14.42 -5.58
CA ALA A 139 -16.71 15.07 -5.74
C ALA A 139 -15.67 14.60 -4.70
N ALA A 140 -16.09 14.42 -3.45
CA ALA A 140 -15.22 13.89 -2.39
C ALA A 140 -14.79 12.44 -2.67
N ILE A 141 -15.72 11.58 -3.12
CA ILE A 141 -15.43 10.19 -3.49
C ILE A 141 -14.47 10.15 -4.68
N TRP A 142 -14.65 11.02 -5.67
CA TRP A 142 -13.73 11.12 -6.80
C TRP A 142 -12.31 11.51 -6.37
N ASN A 143 -12.17 12.54 -5.53
CA ASN A 143 -10.88 12.91 -4.96
C ASN A 143 -10.27 11.79 -4.08
N LEU A 144 -11.11 11.00 -3.42
CA LEU A 144 -10.65 9.85 -2.63
C LEU A 144 -9.96 8.80 -3.51
N THR A 145 -10.41 8.59 -4.75
CA THR A 145 -9.71 7.68 -5.70
C THR A 145 -8.29 8.15 -5.99
N LEU A 146 -8.07 9.47 -6.15
CA LEU A 146 -6.74 10.06 -6.32
C LEU A 146 -5.88 9.87 -5.08
N PHE A 147 -6.34 10.35 -3.93
CA PHE A 147 -5.54 10.37 -2.71
C PHE A 147 -5.22 8.96 -2.21
N ALA A 148 -6.17 8.02 -2.30
CA ALA A 148 -5.92 6.63 -1.94
C ALA A 148 -4.91 5.97 -2.89
N SER A 149 -4.97 6.26 -4.19
CA SER A 149 -4.00 5.76 -5.17
C SER A 149 -2.60 6.29 -4.91
N ILE A 150 -2.47 7.61 -4.66
CA ILE A 150 -1.19 8.23 -4.28
C ILE A 150 -0.67 7.63 -2.97
N ALA A 151 -1.53 7.49 -1.96
CA ALA A 151 -1.16 6.90 -0.68
C ALA A 151 -0.61 5.48 -0.86
N TYR A 152 -1.25 4.64 -1.68
CA TYR A 152 -0.74 3.29 -1.95
C TYR A 152 0.61 3.34 -2.69
N ILE A 153 0.78 4.22 -3.67
CA ILE A 153 2.06 4.37 -4.40
C ILE A 153 3.18 4.78 -3.43
N VAL A 154 2.92 5.72 -2.53
CA VAL A 154 3.88 6.17 -1.52
C VAL A 154 4.20 5.04 -0.54
N LEU A 155 3.20 4.28 -0.07
CA LEU A 155 3.41 3.12 0.79
C LEU A 155 4.20 2.02 0.08
N PHE A 156 3.90 1.73 -1.18
CA PHE A 156 4.63 0.75 -1.98
C PHE A 156 6.07 1.19 -2.22
N TRP A 157 6.29 2.48 -2.50
CA TRP A 157 7.62 3.08 -2.59
C TRP A 157 8.37 2.89 -1.26
N ALA A 158 7.78 3.27 -0.13
CA ALA A 158 8.38 3.09 1.19
C ALA A 158 8.71 1.60 1.47
N LEU A 159 7.84 0.68 1.07
CA LEU A 159 8.05 -0.78 1.20
C LEU A 159 9.21 -1.28 0.32
N ARG A 160 9.34 -0.75 -0.90
CA ARG A 160 10.40 -1.11 -1.84
C ARG A 160 11.75 -0.51 -1.44
N TYR A 161 11.74 0.69 -0.87
CA TYR A 161 12.88 1.38 -0.29
C TYR A 161 13.33 0.78 1.06
N GLY A 162 12.46 0.00 1.72
CA GLY A 162 12.77 -0.66 2.99
C GLY A 162 12.55 0.21 4.23
N MET A 163 11.81 1.32 4.08
CA MET A 163 11.36 2.18 5.19
C MET A 163 10.26 1.53 6.01
N ILE A 164 9.39 0.74 5.38
CA ILE A 164 8.36 -0.06 6.04
C ILE A 164 8.51 -1.53 5.69
N VAL A 165 8.08 -2.41 6.59
CA VAL A 165 8.07 -3.86 6.39
C VAL A 165 6.63 -4.32 6.40
N ALA A 166 6.25 -5.22 5.50
CA ALA A 166 4.93 -5.84 5.46
C ALA A 166 5.08 -7.36 5.45
N ALA A 167 4.27 -8.06 6.25
CA ALA A 167 4.15 -9.52 6.20
C ALA A 167 3.90 -9.97 4.75
N PRO A 168 4.41 -11.11 4.26
CA PRO A 168 5.05 -12.21 4.97
C PRO A 168 6.56 -12.02 5.21
N ASP A 169 7.12 -10.80 5.08
CA ASP A 169 8.56 -10.59 5.28
C ASP A 169 8.97 -10.90 6.75
N LYS A 170 9.60 -12.07 6.96
CA LYS A 170 9.98 -12.61 8.27
C LYS A 170 11.31 -12.05 8.74
N GLN A 171 11.36 -10.75 8.99
CA GLN A 171 12.55 -10.11 9.58
C GLN A 171 12.61 -10.25 11.10
N ASN A 172 11.86 -11.22 11.66
CA ASN A 172 11.74 -11.50 13.10
C ASN A 172 11.35 -10.28 13.96
N PHE A 173 10.69 -9.29 13.36
CA PHE A 173 10.02 -8.23 14.09
C PHE A 173 8.68 -8.74 14.60
N LEU A 174 8.48 -8.65 15.92
CA LEU A 174 7.17 -8.81 16.56
C LEU A 174 6.42 -7.47 16.44
N ASP A 175 5.14 -7.51 16.06
CA ASP A 175 4.24 -6.37 16.25
C ASP A 175 4.00 -6.15 17.76
#